data_AF-A0AAU0UDP3-F1
#
_entry.id   AF-A0AAU0UDP3-F1
#
_cell.length_a   1.000
_cell.length_b   1.000
_cell.length_c   1.000
_cell.angle_alpha   90.00
_cell.angle_beta   90.00
_cell.angle_gamma   90.00
#
_symmetry.space_group_name_H-M   'P 1'
#
loop_
_entity.id
_entity.type
_entity.pdbx_description
1 polymer ?
#
loop_
_entity_poly.entity_id
_entity_poly.type
_entity_poly.pdbx_seq_one_letter_code
_entity_poly.pdbx_strand_id
1 'polypeptide(L)' 'MKEHRTKYTRHRAVVKVAPYEELGVIDVHFLPCNKVAVSAVAVTPGQAGYPFNYPSKMEEPAVCPAP' A
#
# COMPACT_ATOMS: atom_id res chain seq x y z
N MET A 1 20.22 9.00 14.85
CA MET A 1 20.01 8.49 13.46
C MET A 1 20.51 7.05 13.23
N LYS A 2 21.77 6.71 13.56
CA LYS A 2 22.35 5.37 13.28
C LYS A 2 21.59 4.23 13.99
N GLU A 3 21.18 4.45 15.24
CA GLU A 3 20.48 3.47 16.08
C GLU A 3 19.04 3.15 15.66
N HIS A 4 18.40 4.04 14.89
CA HIS A 4 17.03 3.81 14.42
C HIS A 4 16.98 3.02 13.11
N ARG A 5 18.07 3.00 12.32
CA ARG A 5 18.09 2.36 11.01
C ARG A 5 17.88 0.86 11.06
N THR A 6 18.29 0.21 12.15
CA THR A 6 18.12 -1.24 12.36
C THR A 6 16.69 -1.64 12.65
N LYS A 7 15.79 -0.68 12.95
CA LYS A 7 14.38 -0.92 13.28
C LYS A 7 13.44 -0.74 12.09
N TYR A 8 13.94 -0.26 10.95
CA TYR A 8 13.11 -0.04 9.76
C TYR A 8 13.14 -1.25 8.84
N THR A 9 11.96 -1.68 8.41
CA THR A 9 11.79 -2.58 7.27
C THR A 9 11.72 -1.77 5.98
N ARG A 10 12.07 -2.39 4.86
CA ARG A 10 11.96 -1.77 3.53
C ARG A 10 11.05 -2.61 2.67
N HIS A 11 10.09 -1.95 2.03
CA HIS A 11 9.11 -2.57 1.16
C HIS A 11 9.21 -1.98 -0.24
N ARG A 12 8.95 -2.81 -1.26
CA ARG A 12 8.94 -2.40 -2.66
C ARG A 12 7.77 -3.04 -3.36
N ALA A 13 7.03 -2.23 -4.12
CA ALA A 13 6.06 -2.68 -5.09
C ALA A 13 6.37 -2.02 -6.44
N VAL A 14 6.18 -2.77 -7.52
CA VAL A 14 6.24 -2.24 -8.89
C VAL A 14 4.85 -2.39 -9.47
N VAL A 15 4.22 -1.27 -9.77
CA VAL A 15 2.83 -1.23 -10.26
C VAL A 15 2.77 -0.47 -11.57
N LYS A 16 1.78 -0.79 -12.40
CA LYS A 16 1.49 0.00 -13.59
C LYS A 16 0.82 1.30 -13.15
N VAL A 17 1.29 2.40 -13.71
CA VAL A 17 0.62 3.70 -13.57
C VAL A 17 -0.52 3.73 -14.57
N ALA A 18 -1.74 3.97 -14.10
CA ALA A 18 -2.87 4.12 -15.01
C ALA A 18 -2.71 5.39 -15.86
N PRO A 19 -3.23 5.44 -17.09
CA PRO A 19 -3.29 6.67 -17.86
C PRO A 19 -4.02 7.76 -17.05
N TYR A 20 -3.48 8.97 -17.03
CA TYR A 20 -4.08 10.14 -16.39
C TYR A 20 -3.88 11.36 -17.28
N GLU A 21 -4.91 12.18 -17.42
CA GLU A 21 -4.84 13.48 -18.12
C GLU A 21 -4.62 14.64 -17.14
N GLU A 22 -5.07 14.47 -15.89
CA GLU A 22 -4.89 15.41 -14.78
C GLU A 22 -4.00 14.80 -13.68
N LEU A 23 -3.60 15.60 -12.69
CA LEU A 23 -2.76 15.14 -11.58
C LEU A 23 -3.39 13.92 -10.88
N GLY A 24 -2.74 12.75 -11.02
CA GLY A 24 -3.13 11.52 -10.32
C GLY A 24 -2.60 11.46 -8.89
N VAL A 25 -3.06 10.45 -8.14
CA VAL A 25 -2.63 10.18 -6.76
C VAL A 25 -1.89 8.85 -6.71
N ILE A 26 -0.87 8.78 -5.84
CA ILE A 26 -0.23 7.53 -5.48
C ILE A 26 -0.57 7.25 -4.02
N ASP A 27 -1.36 6.21 -3.76
CA ASP A 27 -1.60 5.76 -2.38
C ASP A 27 -0.73 4.54 -2.08
N VAL A 28 -0.14 4.55 -0.88
CA VAL A 28 0.58 3.41 -0.32
C VAL A 28 -0.19 2.89 0.88
N HIS A 29 -0.73 1.69 0.75
CA HIS A 29 -1.43 0.98 1.82
C HIS A 29 -0.46 0.08 2.58
N PHE A 30 -0.38 0.28 3.88
CA PHE A 30 0.29 -0.64 4.79
C PHE A 30 -0.72 -1.67 5.27
N LEU A 31 -0.55 -2.90 4.82
CA LEU A 31 -1.41 -4.03 5.16
C LEU A 31 -0.75 -4.87 6.27
N PRO A 32 -1.53 -5.72 6.96
CA PRO A 32 -0.99 -6.67 7.93
C PRO A 32 0.17 -7.50 7.36
N CYS A 33 1.04 -7.98 8.25
CA CYS A 33 2.23 -8.73 7.89
C CYS A 33 3.23 -7.93 7.04
N ASN A 34 3.29 -6.61 7.27
CA ASN A 34 4.17 -5.69 6.56
C ASN A 34 4.05 -5.79 5.03
N LYS A 35 2.87 -6.12 4.51
CA LYS A 35 2.60 -6.11 3.08
C LYS A 35 2.28 -4.69 2.64
N VAL A 36 2.70 -4.33 1.43
CA VAL A 36 2.36 -3.03 0.84
C VAL A 36 1.56 -3.23 -0.43
N ALA A 37 0.47 -2.47 -0.57
CA ALA A 37 -0.26 -2.34 -1.82
C ALA A 37 -0.16 -0.88 -2.28
N VAL A 38 0.11 -0.68 -3.57
CA VAL A 38 0.30 0.66 -4.14
C VAL A 38 -0.70 0.86 -5.25
N SER A 39 -1.49 1.93 -5.16
CA SER A 39 -2.32 2.42 -6.25
C SER A 39 -1.62 3.59 -6.93
N ALA A 40 -1.65 3.62 -8.25
CA ALA A 40 -1.17 4.74 -9.05
C ALA A 40 -2.26 5.07 -10.07
N VAL A 41 -3.37 5.63 -9.57
CA VAL A 41 -4.61 5.89 -10.32
C VAL A 41 -5.17 7.26 -9.93
N ALA A 42 -6.09 7.81 -10.74
CA ALA A 42 -6.68 9.13 -10.47
C ALA A 42 -7.88 9.09 -9.51
N VAL A 43 -8.31 7.91 -9.06
CA VAL A 43 -9.42 7.71 -8.12
C VAL A 43 -8.92 7.36 -6.72
N THR A 44 -9.68 7.72 -5.69
CA THR A 44 -9.31 7.54 -4.28
C THR A 44 -10.07 6.37 -3.61
N PRO A 45 -9.61 5.87 -2.44
CA PRO A 45 -10.32 4.84 -1.70
C PRO A 45 -11.80 5.17 -1.48
N GLY A 46 -12.70 4.23 -1.81
CA GLY A 46 -14.15 4.38 -1.69
C GLY A 46 -14.85 4.91 -2.94
N GLN A 47 -14.11 5.36 -3.96
CA GLN A 47 -14.68 5.70 -5.27
C GLN A 47 -14.82 4.45 -6.15
N ALA A 48 -15.80 4.49 -7.07
CA ALA A 48 -15.96 3.45 -8.08
C ALA A 48 -14.70 3.36 -8.95
N GLY A 49 -14.20 2.14 -9.17
CA GLY A 49 -13.00 1.90 -9.96
C GLY A 49 -11.69 1.95 -9.18
N TYR A 50 -11.71 2.21 -7.87
CA TYR A 50 -10.52 2.07 -7.04
C TYR A 50 -10.07 0.59 -7.00
N PRO A 51 -8.77 0.28 -7.20
CA PRO A 51 -8.30 -1.10 -7.41
C PRO A 51 -8.37 -1.97 -6.15
N PHE A 52 -8.57 -1.37 -4.97
CA PHE A 52 -8.57 -2.07 -3.70
C PHE A 52 -9.88 -1.83 -2.93
N ASN A 53 -10.30 -2.81 -2.15
CA ASN A 53 -11.44 -2.66 -1.24
C ASN A 53 -11.08 -3.23 0.13
N TYR A 54 -10.01 -2.71 0.72
CA TYR A 54 -9.56 -3.11 2.04
C TYR A 54 -10.43 -2.44 3.12
N PRO A 55 -10.83 -3.17 4.18
CA PRO A 55 -11.50 -2.53 5.29
C PRO A 55 -10.52 -1.62 6.04
N SER A 56 -11.01 -0.50 6.59
CA SER A 56 -10.16 0.48 7.30
C SER A 56 -9.48 -0.10 8.55
N LYS A 57 -10.02 -1.20 9.10
CA LYS A 57 -9.45 -1.94 10.23
C LYS A 57 -9.29 -3.39 9.80
N MET A 58 -8.04 -3.81 9.62
CA MET A 58 -7.67 -5.20 9.38
C MET A 58 -6.93 -5.73 10.60
N GLU A 59 -7.45 -6.81 11.18
CA GLU A 59 -6.72 -7.53 12.22
C GLU A 59 -5.48 -8.20 11.62
N GLU A 60 -4.35 -8.11 12.33
CA GLU A 60 -3.15 -8.82 11.93
C GLU A 60 -3.26 -10.29 12.33
N PRO A 61 -3.02 -11.25 11.42
CA PRO A 61 -3.08 -12.66 11.78
C PRO A 61 -1.99 -13.00 12.79
N ALA A 62 -2.29 -13.97 13.67
CA ALA A 62 -1.33 -14.43 14.69
C ALA A 62 -0.01 -14.95 14.09
N VAL A 63 -0.05 -15.43 12.84
CA VAL A 63 1.14 -15.87 12.10
C VAL A 63 1.10 -15.25 10.71
N CYS A 64 2.19 -14.57 10.36
CA CYS A 64 2.39 -14.02 9.02
C CYS A 64 3.05 -15.05 8.09
N PRO A 65 2.66 -15.09 6.80
CA PRO A 65 3.34 -15.95 5.83
C PRO A 65 4.80 -15.52 5.70
N ALA A 66 5.67 -16.51 5.43
CA ALA A 66 7.07 -16.25 5.17
C ALA A 66 7.23 -15.31 3.96
N PRO A 67 8.19 -14.37 4.00
CA PRO A 67 8.42 -13.38 2.95
C PRO A 67 8.90 -13.99 1.62
#